data_AF-A0A2V6LQL4-F1
#
_entry.id   AF-A0A2V6LQL4-F1
#
_cell.length_a   1.000
_cell.length_b   1.000
_cell.length_c   1.000
_cell.angle_alpha   90.00
_cell.angle_beta   90.00
_cell.angle_gamma   90.00
#
_symmetry.space_group_name_H-M   'P 1'
#
loop_
_entity.id
_entity.type
_entity.pdbx_description
1 polymer ?
#
loop_
_entity_poly.entity_id
_entity_poly.type
_entity_poly.pdbx_seq_one_letter_code
_entity_poly.pdbx_strand_id
1 'polypeptide(L)'
;RRLLRFDVVLINGGDGDLVVGSPTDKKNPYRSVFVYSPCHNHYHIDGFSNYQLLNLDGTVAAQGHKQAFCLEDLLKYTNDNKSSGYTCAFQGITTGWADWYFKQLSGQWIDITGVPEGDYIVHVEINAAHTFPEGANRYTNVIETTIHVPDPRNKVTIDNSPAAVD
;
A
#
# COMPACT_ATOMS: atom_id res chain seq x y z
N ARG A 1 -12.30 -3.80 -17.73
CA ARG A 1 -11.00 -3.55 -17.06
C ARG A 1 -10.49 -4.87 -16.51
N ARG A 2 -9.18 -5.12 -16.57
CA ARG A 2 -8.53 -6.29 -15.99
C ARG A 2 -7.63 -5.79 -14.85
N LEU A 3 -7.93 -6.19 -13.62
CA LEU A 3 -7.26 -5.67 -12.43
C LEU A 3 -6.48 -6.79 -11.75
N LEU A 4 -5.19 -6.56 -11.53
CA LEU A 4 -4.36 -7.40 -10.68
C LEU A 4 -4.52 -6.93 -9.23
N ARG A 5 -5.30 -7.66 -8.43
CA ARG A 5 -5.54 -7.37 -7.02
C ARG A 5 -4.60 -8.19 -6.13
N PHE A 6 -4.10 -7.59 -5.06
CA PHE A 6 -3.18 -8.23 -4.12
C PHE A 6 -3.21 -7.54 -2.76
N ASP A 7 -2.86 -8.27 -1.71
CA ASP A 7 -2.74 -7.71 -0.37
C ASP A 7 -1.37 -7.03 -0.22
N VAL A 8 -1.32 -5.95 0.56
CA VAL A 8 -0.07 -5.37 1.05
C VAL A 8 -0.14 -5.30 2.58
N VAL A 9 0.89 -5.80 3.25
CA VAL A 9 1.04 -5.71 4.70
C VAL A 9 2.25 -4.84 4.99
N LEU A 10 2.01 -3.65 5.53
CA LEU A 10 3.03 -2.68 5.88
C LEU A 10 3.43 -2.88 7.34
N ILE A 11 4.65 -3.37 7.58
CA ILE A 11 5.12 -3.74 8.91
C ILE A 11 6.04 -2.64 9.47
N ASN A 12 5.77 -2.17 10.69
CA ASN A 12 6.76 -1.38 11.42
C ASN A 12 7.71 -2.32 12.18
N GLY A 13 8.82 -2.68 11.53
CA GLY A 13 9.93 -3.43 12.11
C GLY A 13 10.97 -2.57 12.83
N GLY A 14 10.72 -1.27 13.00
CA GLY A 14 11.62 -0.33 13.66
C GLY A 14 11.60 -0.44 15.18
N ASP A 15 12.47 0.34 15.82
CA ASP A 15 12.65 0.46 17.27
C ASP A 15 11.79 1.58 17.92
N GLY A 16 10.87 2.15 17.16
CA GLY A 16 9.89 3.12 17.63
C GLY A 16 8.67 3.20 16.72
N ASP A 17 7.64 3.88 17.19
CA ASP A 17 6.41 4.09 16.42
C ASP A 17 6.65 5.02 15.24
N LEU A 18 6.04 4.68 14.10
CA LEU A 18 5.79 5.68 13.07
C LEU A 18 4.61 6.53 13.54
N VAL A 19 4.86 7.80 13.88
CA VAL A 19 3.82 8.74 14.30
C VAL A 19 3.58 9.75 13.19
N VAL A 20 2.45 9.61 12.49
CA VAL A 20 2.06 10.55 11.42
C VAL A 20 1.10 11.62 11.97
N GLY A 21 0.26 11.25 12.95
CA GLY A 21 -0.64 12.17 13.65
C GLY A 21 -1.95 12.43 12.90
N SER A 22 -2.69 13.45 13.33
CA SER A 22 -4.01 13.73 12.76
C SER A 22 -3.93 14.50 11.44
N PRO A 23 -4.66 14.08 10.39
CA PRO A 23 -4.72 14.80 9.12
C PRO A 23 -5.48 16.14 9.22
N THR A 24 -6.27 16.33 10.27
CA THR A 24 -7.04 17.57 10.49
C THR A 24 -6.31 18.60 11.36
N ASP A 25 -5.20 18.21 12.00
CA ASP A 25 -4.38 19.15 12.76
C ASP A 25 -3.59 20.07 11.82
N LYS A 26 -3.82 21.38 11.98
CA LYS A 26 -3.14 22.42 11.21
C LYS A 26 -1.64 22.53 11.50
N LYS A 27 -1.18 21.98 12.63
CA LYS A 27 0.23 21.97 13.02
C LYS A 27 0.94 20.66 12.65
N ASN A 28 0.23 19.70 12.04
CA ASN A 28 0.85 18.44 11.62
C ASN A 28 1.94 18.73 10.57
N PRO A 29 3.20 18.30 10.78
CA PRO A 29 4.28 18.52 9.82
C PRO A 29 4.05 17.84 8.47
N TYR A 30 3.25 16.77 8.42
CA TYR A 30 2.89 16.03 7.22
C TYR A 30 1.58 16.52 6.58
N ARG A 31 1.06 17.69 7.00
CA ARG A 31 -0.25 18.17 6.54
C ARG A 31 -0.40 18.25 5.02
N SER A 32 0.68 18.54 4.31
CA SER A 32 0.71 18.72 2.86
C SER A 32 0.55 17.42 2.06
N VAL A 33 0.89 16.27 2.65
CA VAL A 33 0.75 14.97 1.95
C VAL A 33 -0.60 14.31 2.19
N PHE A 34 -1.41 14.84 3.12
CA PHE A 34 -2.75 14.32 3.34
C PHE A 34 -3.73 14.77 2.26
N VAL A 35 -4.23 13.81 1.48
CA VAL A 35 -5.23 14.03 0.44
C VAL A 35 -6.53 13.38 0.87
N TYR A 36 -7.60 14.17 0.98
CA TYR A 36 -8.92 13.64 1.33
C TYR A 36 -9.50 12.89 0.12
N SER A 37 -9.91 11.64 0.32
CA SER A 37 -10.65 10.86 -0.67
C SER A 37 -12.15 10.97 -0.39
N PRO A 38 -12.94 11.69 -1.21
CA PRO A 38 -14.39 11.75 -1.05
C PRO A 38 -15.05 10.37 -1.24
N CYS A 39 -14.41 9.49 -2.01
CA CYS A 39 -14.92 8.14 -2.27
C CYS A 39 -14.86 7.25 -1.02
N HIS A 40 -13.85 7.45 -0.15
CA HIS A 40 -13.60 6.61 1.02
C HIS A 40 -13.77 7.37 2.35
N ASN A 41 -14.16 8.65 2.29
CA ASN A 41 -14.44 9.51 3.45
C ASN A 41 -13.29 9.61 4.48
N HIS A 42 -12.04 9.48 4.05
CA HIS A 42 -10.86 9.63 4.90
C HIS A 42 -9.66 10.21 4.15
N TYR A 43 -8.55 10.45 4.85
CA TYR A 43 -7.31 10.98 4.27
C TYR A 43 -6.31 9.88 3.90
N HIS A 44 -5.82 9.95 2.67
CA HIS A 44 -4.71 9.18 2.09
C HIS A 44 -3.40 9.97 2.22
N ILE A 45 -2.26 9.30 2.03
CA ILE A 45 -0.93 9.89 2.09
C ILE A 45 -0.30 9.91 0.69
N ASP A 46 -0.38 11.05 0.02
CA ASP A 46 0.17 11.25 -1.31
C ASP A 46 1.65 10.83 -1.39
N GLY A 47 1.98 10.11 -2.46
CA GLY A 47 3.33 9.63 -2.75
C GLY A 47 3.86 8.52 -1.84
N PHE A 48 3.07 7.96 -0.92
CA PHE A 48 3.58 6.92 -0.02
C PHE A 48 3.78 5.57 -0.70
N SER A 49 2.87 5.14 -1.58
CA SER A 49 2.98 3.85 -2.29
C SER A 49 3.21 4.03 -3.78
N ASN A 50 4.11 3.23 -4.36
CA ASN A 50 4.29 3.10 -5.80
C ASN A 50 4.15 1.63 -6.19
N TYR A 51 3.08 1.31 -6.92
CA TYR A 51 2.81 -0.04 -7.42
C TYR A 51 3.06 -0.06 -8.93
N GLN A 52 3.84 -1.02 -9.41
CA GLN A 52 4.16 -1.15 -10.82
C GLN A 52 4.09 -2.61 -11.24
N LEU A 53 3.66 -2.84 -12.48
CA LEU A 53 3.94 -4.07 -13.20
C LEU A 53 5.12 -3.78 -14.11
N LEU A 54 6.22 -4.51 -13.94
CA LEU A 54 7.43 -4.37 -14.74
C LEU A 54 7.56 -5.54 -15.71
N ASN A 55 8.09 -5.27 -16.89
CA ASN A 55 8.67 -6.30 -17.75
C ASN A 55 9.89 -6.92 -17.05
N LEU A 56 10.32 -8.11 -17.49
CA LEU A 56 11.49 -8.78 -16.93
C LEU A 56 12.81 -7.99 -17.11
N ASP A 57 12.84 -7.01 -18.00
CA ASP A 57 13.96 -6.08 -18.19
C ASP A 57 13.91 -4.86 -17.25
N GLY A 58 12.91 -4.78 -16.36
CA GLY A 58 12.71 -3.68 -15.41
C GLY A 58 11.94 -2.49 -15.96
N THR A 59 11.57 -2.47 -17.24
CA THR A 59 10.75 -1.38 -17.80
C THR A 59 9.30 -1.48 -17.35
N VAL A 60 8.63 -0.33 -17.18
CA VAL A 60 7.24 -0.29 -16.69
C VAL A 60 6.27 -0.79 -17.78
N ALA A 61 5.58 -1.89 -17.51
CA ALA A 61 4.51 -2.43 -18.35
C ALA A 61 3.14 -1.83 -18.00
N ALA A 62 2.89 -1.58 -16.71
CA ALA A 62 1.69 -0.88 -16.23
C ALA A 62 1.99 -0.15 -14.91
N GLN A 63 1.37 1.03 -14.75
CA GLN A 63 1.49 1.84 -13.55
C GLN A 63 0.25 1.64 -12.67
N GLY A 64 0.45 1.36 -11.39
CA GLY A 64 -0.59 1.42 -10.38
C GLY A 64 -0.92 2.86 -10.01
N HIS A 65 -2.18 3.12 -9.66
CA HIS A 65 -2.68 4.49 -9.41
C HIS A 65 -2.90 4.80 -7.92
N LYS A 66 -2.40 3.96 -7.02
CA LYS A 66 -2.72 4.06 -5.59
C LYS A 66 -1.75 5.00 -4.86
N GLN A 67 -2.29 5.95 -4.10
CA GLN A 67 -1.53 6.91 -3.31
C GLN A 67 -1.55 6.59 -1.80
N ALA A 68 -1.47 5.32 -1.44
CA ALA A 68 -1.61 4.80 -0.07
C ALA A 68 -2.93 5.11 0.65
N PHE A 69 -3.25 4.35 1.68
CA PHE A 69 -4.39 4.62 2.56
C PHE A 69 -3.93 5.32 3.84
N CYS A 70 -4.83 5.44 4.81
CA CYS A 70 -4.47 5.83 6.16
C CYS A 70 -3.54 4.77 6.80
N LEU A 71 -2.71 5.15 7.77
CA LEU A 71 -1.84 4.24 8.51
C LEU A 71 -2.39 3.92 9.89
N GLU A 72 -2.60 2.63 10.20
CA GLU A 72 -3.19 2.17 11.45
C GLU A 72 -2.64 0.84 12.00
N ASP A 73 -2.94 0.56 13.27
CA ASP A 73 -2.56 -0.67 13.96
C ASP A 73 -3.58 -1.81 13.73
N LEU A 74 -3.44 -2.59 12.66
CA LEU A 74 -4.39 -3.68 12.35
C LEU A 74 -3.91 -5.06 12.80
N LEU A 75 -2.65 -5.39 12.56
CA LEU A 75 -2.09 -6.72 12.80
C LEU A 75 -0.88 -6.64 13.73
N LYS A 76 -0.78 -7.61 14.65
CA LYS A 76 0.46 -7.83 15.41
C LYS A 76 1.46 -8.58 14.56
N TYR A 77 2.64 -7.99 14.35
CA TYR A 77 3.76 -8.63 13.68
C TYR A 77 4.66 -9.37 14.68
N THR A 78 4.87 -8.78 15.87
CA THR A 78 5.57 -9.43 16.99
C THR A 78 4.70 -9.42 18.25
N ASN A 79 4.99 -10.31 19.20
CA ASN A 79 4.11 -10.52 20.37
C ASN A 79 4.35 -9.56 21.54
N ASP A 80 5.41 -8.75 21.49
CA ASP A 80 5.91 -8.07 22.68
C ASP A 80 5.35 -6.65 22.87
N ASN A 81 4.95 -5.99 21.78
CA ASN A 81 4.50 -4.61 21.83
C ASN A 81 2.97 -4.47 21.87
N LYS A 82 2.48 -3.67 22.82
CA LYS A 82 1.08 -3.25 22.88
C LYS A 82 0.85 -2.14 21.85
N SER A 83 -0.26 -2.21 21.10
CA SER A 83 -0.65 -1.12 20.19
C SER A 83 -0.83 0.20 20.94
N SER A 84 -0.34 1.27 20.34
CA SER A 84 -0.55 2.66 20.74
C SER A 84 -1.93 3.19 20.31
N GLY A 85 -2.68 2.42 19.50
CA GLY A 85 -4.05 2.70 19.11
C GLY A 85 -4.18 3.64 17.92
N TYR A 86 -3.22 3.59 16.98
CA TYR A 86 -3.29 4.39 15.76
C TYR A 86 -4.47 3.98 14.87
N THR A 87 -5.12 4.98 14.28
CA THR A 87 -6.31 4.83 13.41
C THR A 87 -6.26 5.87 12.30
N CYS A 88 -7.13 5.80 11.31
CA CYS A 88 -7.22 6.84 10.27
C CYS A 88 -7.41 8.29 10.82
N ALA A 89 -7.95 8.48 12.03
CA ALA A 89 -8.14 9.79 12.66
C ALA A 89 -6.85 10.37 13.27
N PHE A 90 -5.94 9.49 13.73
CA PHE A 90 -4.62 9.81 14.24
C PHE A 90 -3.66 8.70 13.80
N GLN A 91 -3.00 8.93 12.67
CA GLN A 91 -2.33 7.89 11.90
C GLN A 91 -0.95 7.56 12.44
N GLY A 92 -0.56 6.31 12.26
CA GLY A 92 0.71 5.76 12.69
C GLY A 92 0.71 4.24 12.69
N ILE A 93 1.87 3.65 12.92
CA ILE A 93 2.02 2.20 13.11
C ILE A 93 2.96 1.98 14.28
N THR A 94 2.47 1.28 15.29
CA THR A 94 3.23 0.93 16.49
C THR A 94 4.40 0.02 16.12
N THR A 95 5.55 0.17 16.76
CA THR A 95 6.65 -0.80 16.58
C THR A 95 6.16 -2.23 16.85
N GLY A 96 6.44 -3.17 15.95
CA GLY A 96 5.96 -4.55 16.06
C GLY A 96 4.50 -4.76 15.63
N TRP A 97 3.84 -3.74 15.09
CA TRP A 97 2.52 -3.82 14.46
C TRP A 97 2.63 -3.61 12.94
N ALA A 98 1.52 -3.89 12.25
CA ALA A 98 1.40 -3.75 10.82
C ALA A 98 0.02 -3.25 10.43
N ASP A 99 -0.01 -2.54 9.31
CA ASP A 99 -1.21 -2.15 8.60
C ASP A 99 -1.45 -3.12 7.42
N TRP A 100 -2.70 -3.54 7.22
CA TRP A 100 -3.05 -4.53 6.21
C TRP A 100 -4.05 -3.97 5.19
N TYR A 101 -3.54 -3.70 4.01
CA TYR A 101 -4.32 -3.34 2.84
C TYR A 101 -4.72 -4.58 2.06
N PHE A 102 -5.86 -5.15 2.41
CA PHE A 102 -6.39 -6.35 1.76
C PHE A 102 -6.90 -6.06 0.34
N LYS A 103 -6.80 -7.05 -0.54
CA LYS A 103 -7.04 -6.93 -1.99
C LYS A 103 -8.43 -6.47 -2.42
N GLN A 104 -9.43 -6.55 -1.55
CA GLN A 104 -10.78 -6.05 -1.84
C GLN A 104 -10.88 -4.54 -1.65
N LEU A 105 -9.93 -3.88 -0.99
CA LEU A 105 -9.97 -2.43 -0.82
C LEU A 105 -9.94 -1.72 -2.17
N SER A 106 -10.75 -0.67 -2.29
CA SER A 106 -10.82 0.16 -3.49
C SER A 106 -9.45 0.77 -3.80
N GLY A 107 -8.99 0.59 -5.05
CA GLY A 107 -7.65 1.02 -5.47
C GLY A 107 -6.51 0.11 -5.02
N GLN A 108 -6.77 -1.06 -4.41
CA GLN A 108 -5.74 -2.06 -4.06
C GLN A 108 -5.48 -3.00 -5.25
N TRP A 109 -4.96 -2.45 -6.34
CA TRP A 109 -4.69 -3.18 -7.57
C TRP A 109 -3.74 -2.41 -8.50
N ILE A 110 -3.27 -3.11 -9.54
CA ILE A 110 -2.71 -2.51 -10.77
C ILE A 110 -3.69 -2.78 -11.93
N ASP A 111 -4.02 -1.76 -12.72
CA ASP A 111 -4.84 -1.93 -13.94
C ASP A 111 -3.95 -2.47 -15.04
N ILE A 112 -4.19 -3.72 -15.42
CA ILE A 112 -3.43 -4.45 -16.45
C ILE A 112 -4.25 -4.59 -17.73
N THR A 113 -5.22 -3.72 -17.95
CA THR A 113 -6.00 -3.68 -19.19
C THR A 113 -5.05 -3.42 -20.37
N GLY A 114 -5.05 -4.32 -21.35
CA GLY A 114 -4.17 -4.22 -22.52
C GLY A 114 -2.77 -4.79 -22.34
N VAL A 115 -2.40 -5.23 -21.12
CA VAL A 115 -1.15 -5.96 -20.89
C VAL A 115 -1.26 -7.36 -21.53
N PRO A 116 -0.33 -7.75 -22.43
CA PRO A 116 -0.30 -9.07 -23.05
C PRO A 116 -0.09 -10.21 -22.05
N GLU A 117 -0.26 -11.44 -22.54
CA GLU A 117 0.20 -12.62 -21.83
C GLU A 117 1.73 -12.62 -21.69
N GLY A 118 2.24 -13.04 -20.54
CA GLY A 118 3.68 -13.15 -20.30
C GLY A 118 4.05 -13.17 -18.83
N ASP A 119 5.35 -13.26 -18.57
CA ASP A 119 5.92 -13.16 -17.24
C ASP A 119 6.31 -11.72 -16.95
N TYR A 120 5.95 -11.26 -15.75
CA TYR A 120 6.14 -9.89 -15.29
C TYR A 120 6.58 -9.88 -13.84
N ILE A 121 7.04 -8.72 -13.37
CA ILE A 121 7.38 -8.49 -11.96
C ILE A 121 6.33 -7.53 -11.39
N VAL A 122 5.67 -7.94 -10.31
CA VAL A 122 4.91 -7.02 -9.46
C VAL A 122 5.92 -6.34 -8.55
N HIS A 123 6.04 -5.03 -8.66
CA HIS A 123 6.90 -4.19 -7.85
C HIS A 123 6.04 -3.31 -6.94
N VAL A 124 6.33 -3.35 -5.65
CA VAL A 124 5.66 -2.54 -4.62
C VAL A 124 6.73 -1.83 -3.81
N GLU A 125 6.69 -0.50 -3.85
CA GLU A 125 7.51 0.37 -3.03
C GLU A 125 6.63 1.15 -2.04
N ILE A 126 7.02 1.18 -0.78
CA ILE A 126 6.39 1.95 0.30
C ILE A 126 7.29 3.11 0.72
N ASN A 127 6.74 4.14 1.37
CA ASN A 127 7.44 5.40 1.63
C ASN A 127 8.23 5.92 0.39
N ALA A 128 7.68 5.76 -0.81
CA ALA A 128 8.39 6.00 -2.08
C ALA A 128 8.83 7.46 -2.25
N ALA A 129 8.05 8.41 -1.72
CA ALA A 129 8.42 9.82 -1.66
C ALA A 129 9.43 10.16 -0.53
N HIS A 130 9.84 9.18 0.28
CA HIS A 130 10.68 9.35 1.47
C HIS A 130 10.14 10.40 2.45
N THR A 131 8.82 10.47 2.57
CA THR A 131 8.11 11.44 3.41
C THR A 131 8.37 11.22 4.90
N PHE A 132 8.46 9.95 5.31
CA PHE A 132 8.60 9.58 6.71
C PHE A 132 10.02 9.14 7.06
N PRO A 133 10.54 9.53 8.24
CA PRO A 133 11.83 9.04 8.71
C PRO A 133 11.72 7.59 9.17
N GLU A 134 12.67 6.75 8.74
CA GLU A 134 12.66 5.29 9.00
C GLU A 134 13.77 4.87 9.99
N GLY A 135 14.41 5.84 10.64
CA GLY A 135 15.50 5.61 11.58
C GLY A 135 16.69 4.92 10.93
N ALA A 136 17.08 3.76 11.46
CA ALA A 136 18.20 2.97 10.95
C ALA A 136 17.94 2.30 9.59
N ASN A 137 16.70 2.35 9.09
CA ASN A 137 16.27 1.79 7.80
C ASN A 137 16.80 0.36 7.55
N ARG A 138 16.45 -0.56 8.46
CA ARG A 138 17.00 -1.93 8.49
C ARG A 138 16.47 -2.84 7.39
N TYR A 139 15.35 -2.47 6.78
CA TYR A 139 14.62 -3.27 5.82
C TYR A 139 14.40 -2.46 4.54
N THR A 140 14.30 -3.14 3.42
CA THR A 140 13.96 -2.50 2.15
C THR A 140 12.49 -2.09 2.13
N ASN A 141 12.20 -0.96 1.49
CA ASN A 141 10.85 -0.51 1.19
C ASN A 141 10.28 -1.11 -0.09
N VAL A 142 11.09 -1.87 -0.82
CA VAL A 142 10.71 -2.51 -2.08
C VAL A 142 10.52 -4.00 -1.87
N ILE A 143 9.40 -4.52 -2.36
CA ILE A 143 9.19 -5.96 -2.56
C ILE A 143 8.82 -6.22 -4.02
N GLU A 144 9.41 -7.28 -4.56
CA GLU A 144 9.18 -7.73 -5.93
C GLU A 144 8.81 -9.20 -5.96
N THR A 145 7.87 -9.56 -6.85
CA THR A 145 7.52 -10.96 -7.10
C THR A 145 7.20 -11.18 -8.57
N THR A 146 7.69 -12.29 -9.12
CA THR A 146 7.38 -12.68 -10.49
C THR A 146 6.00 -13.32 -10.56
N ILE A 147 5.21 -12.90 -11.54
CA ILE A 147 3.90 -13.48 -11.85
C ILE A 147 3.81 -13.83 -13.33
N HIS A 148 2.96 -14.80 -13.64
CA HIS A 148 2.50 -15.03 -15.01
C HIS A 148 1.14 -14.34 -15.21
N VAL A 149 1.07 -13.40 -16.14
CA VAL A 149 -0.19 -12.81 -16.61
C VAL A 149 -0.70 -13.69 -17.75
N PRO A 150 -1.82 -14.43 -17.57
CA PRO A 150 -2.31 -15.34 -18.61
C PRO A 150 -2.97 -14.59 -19.78
N ASP A 151 -3.20 -15.28 -20.90
CA ASP A 151 -4.00 -14.76 -22.02
C ASP A 151 -5.34 -14.18 -21.49
N PRO A 152 -5.72 -12.94 -21.87
CA PRO A 152 -6.99 -12.35 -21.46
C PRO A 152 -8.24 -13.14 -21.89
N ARG A 153 -8.11 -14.05 -22.86
CA ARG A 153 -9.16 -14.99 -23.29
C ARG A 153 -9.31 -16.20 -22.37
N ASN A 154 -8.28 -16.52 -21.59
CA ASN A 154 -8.33 -17.63 -20.64
C ASN A 154 -9.16 -17.25 -19.42
N LYS A 155 -9.99 -18.19 -18.94
CA LYS A 155 -10.68 -18.05 -17.67
C LYS A 155 -9.65 -18.11 -16.54
N VAL A 156 -9.27 -16.96 -16.01
CA VAL A 156 -8.62 -16.85 -14.70
C VAL A 156 -9.65 -16.99 -13.59
N THR A 157 -9.21 -17.38 -12.39
CA THR A 157 -10.02 -17.22 -11.18
C THR A 157 -10.43 -15.76 -11.08
N ILE A 158 -11.72 -15.49 -11.34
CA ILE A 158 -12.26 -14.14 -11.27
C ILE A 158 -12.60 -13.86 -9.82
N ASP A 159 -11.91 -12.90 -9.22
CA ASP A 159 -12.33 -12.34 -7.94
C ASP A 159 -13.51 -11.39 -8.16
N ASN A 160 -14.72 -11.94 -8.04
CA ASN A 160 -15.98 -11.18 -8.08
C ASN A 160 -16.36 -10.58 -6.72
N SER A 161 -15.48 -10.65 -5.72
CA SER A 161 -15.76 -10.01 -4.43
C SER A 161 -15.95 -8.51 -4.65
N PRO A 162 -17.00 -7.91 -4.06
CA PRO A 162 -17.22 -6.47 -4.15
C PRO A 162 -16.00 -5.75 -3.59
N ALA A 163 -15.69 -4.58 -4.15
CA ALA A 163 -14.70 -3.72 -3.53
C ALA A 163 -15.21 -3.30 -2.14
N ALA A 164 -14.37 -3.46 -1.13
CA ALA A 164 -14.58 -2.86 0.16
C ALA A 164 -14.18 -1.38 0.07
N VAL A 165 -14.95 -0.55 0.75
CA VAL A 165 -14.49 0.79 1.12
C VAL A 165 -13.72 0.66 2.42
N ASP A 166 -12.67 1.45 2.54
CA ASP A 166 -11.87 1.54 3.76
C ASP A 166 -12.69 2.08 4.95
#